data_AF-A0AAV1J6W1-F1
#
_entry.id   AF-A0AAV1J6W1-F1
#
_cell.length_a   1.000
_cell.length_b   1.000
_cell.length_c   1.000
_cell.angle_alpha   90.00
_cell.angle_beta   90.00
_cell.angle_gamma   90.00
#
_symmetry.space_group_name_H-M   'P 1'
#
loop_
_entity.id
_entity.type
_entity.pdbx_description
1 polymer ?
#
loop_
_entity_poly.entity_id
_entity_poly.type
_entity_poly.pdbx_seq_one_letter_code
_entity_poly.pdbx_strand_id
1 'polypeptide(L)'
;MVRVYGNIEKLDMLFHRSGPNAGQPRGFAFVTYKLRQDALQAMNSLNGQLLGNKRICVKFAKNASEDQEKPKPELGIPALTAGKPELKLSKKTAIQTIEAKLKMLENMKAGDDFVINKLAANEAPVITQYQQRQQPNKTISSFKRRHPYHRKR
;
A
#
# COMPACT_ATOMS: atom_id res chain seq x y z
N MET A 1 22.66 19.66 -17.00
CA MET A 1 22.07 18.37 -17.43
C MET A 1 20.84 18.56 -18.30
N VAL A 2 19.73 19.13 -17.82
CA VAL A 2 18.49 19.25 -18.62
C VAL A 2 18.54 20.30 -19.74
N ARG A 3 19.31 21.39 -19.57
CA ARG A 3 19.44 22.47 -20.57
C ARG A 3 20.03 22.04 -21.92
N VAL A 4 20.71 20.89 -21.99
CA VAL A 4 21.35 20.43 -23.24
C VAL A 4 20.34 19.90 -24.27
N TYR A 5 19.11 19.59 -23.84
CA TYR A 5 18.07 19.01 -24.69
C TYR A 5 17.12 20.05 -25.28
N GLY A 6 17.16 21.30 -24.80
CA GLY A 6 16.24 22.32 -25.27
C GLY A 6 16.13 23.54 -24.38
N ASN A 7 15.33 24.51 -24.86
CA ASN A 7 15.09 25.73 -24.12
C ASN A 7 14.03 25.52 -23.02
N ILE A 8 14.37 25.88 -21.79
CA ILE A 8 13.52 25.68 -20.61
C ILE A 8 12.79 27.00 -20.31
N GLU A 9 11.47 26.92 -20.21
CA GLU A 9 10.61 28.03 -19.76
C GLU A 9 10.59 28.14 -18.25
N LYS A 10 10.50 26.99 -17.57
CA LYS A 10 10.36 26.93 -16.12
C LYS A 10 11.05 25.72 -15.53
N LEU A 11 11.67 25.91 -14.36
CA LEU A 11 12.25 24.84 -13.56
C LEU A 11 11.81 25.03 -12.11
N ASP A 12 11.04 24.07 -11.60
CA ASP A 12 10.53 24.09 -10.24
C ASP A 12 11.12 22.91 -9.45
N MET A 13 12.03 23.20 -8.52
CA MET A 13 12.48 22.21 -7.53
C MET A 13 11.55 22.21 -6.33
N LEU A 14 11.10 21.03 -5.90
CA LEU A 14 10.14 20.92 -4.80
C LEU A 14 10.86 20.71 -3.46
N PHE A 15 10.49 21.50 -2.46
CA PHE A 15 11.04 21.44 -1.11
C PHE A 15 9.94 21.12 -0.08
N HIS A 16 10.33 20.59 1.07
CA HIS A 16 9.42 20.49 2.22
C HIS A 16 9.11 21.89 2.74
N ARG A 17 7.81 22.25 2.83
CA ARG A 17 7.38 23.59 3.28
C ARG A 17 7.38 23.74 4.80
N SER A 18 7.27 22.63 5.54
CA SER A 18 7.17 22.61 6.99
C SER A 18 7.66 21.27 7.57
N GLY A 19 7.80 21.21 8.90
CA GLY A 19 8.26 20.03 9.64
C GLY A 19 9.79 19.91 9.77
N PRO A 20 10.29 18.79 10.30
CA PRO A 20 11.73 18.59 10.57
C PRO A 20 12.64 18.71 9.33
N ASN A 21 12.08 18.45 8.15
CA ASN A 21 12.80 18.52 6.87
C ASN A 21 12.53 19.83 6.11
N ALA A 22 11.90 20.84 6.72
CA ALA A 22 11.59 22.10 6.05
C ALA A 22 12.83 22.70 5.37
N GLY A 23 12.66 23.15 4.13
CA GLY A 23 13.76 23.66 3.30
C GLY A 23 14.63 22.58 2.63
N GLN A 24 14.49 21.30 2.98
CA GLN A 24 15.19 20.21 2.29
C GLN A 24 14.48 19.83 0.97
N PRO A 25 15.23 19.43 -0.07
CA PRO A 25 14.68 19.03 -1.35
C PRO A 25 13.90 17.71 -1.23
N ARG A 26 12.76 17.62 -1.91
CA ARG A 26 11.91 16.42 -1.94
C ARG A 26 12.43 15.32 -2.89
N GLY A 27 13.52 15.57 -3.59
CA GLY A 27 14.13 14.60 -4.51
C GLY A 27 13.49 14.53 -5.90
N PHE A 28 12.65 15.51 -6.26
CA PHE A 28 12.13 15.65 -7.62
C PHE A 28 11.95 17.12 -8.00
N ALA A 29 11.88 17.37 -9.30
CA ALA A 29 11.70 18.68 -9.90
C ALA A 29 10.83 18.57 -11.15
N PHE A 30 10.19 19.67 -11.53
CA PHE A 30 9.48 19.81 -12.79
C PHE A 30 10.26 20.72 -13.73
N VAL A 31 10.32 20.32 -15.00
CA VAL A 31 10.99 21.08 -16.05
C VAL A 31 9.99 21.27 -17.18
N THR A 32 9.70 22.53 -17.50
CA THR A 32 8.85 22.91 -18.62
C THR A 32 9.74 23.36 -19.77
N TYR A 33 9.74 22.63 -20.86
CA TYR A 33 10.42 23.01 -22.10
C TYR A 33 9.50 23.84 -23.00
N LYS A 34 10.10 24.72 -23.81
CA LYS A 34 9.38 25.46 -24.85
C LYS A 34 8.76 24.54 -25.90
N LEU A 35 9.52 23.51 -26.30
CA LEU A 35 9.11 22.57 -27.32
C LEU A 35 8.87 21.18 -26.72
N ARG A 36 7.80 20.53 -27.18
CA ARG A 36 7.48 19.15 -26.77
C ARG A 36 8.55 18.14 -27.23
N GLN A 37 9.17 18.39 -28.38
CA GLN A 37 10.21 17.51 -28.94
C GLN A 37 11.45 17.46 -28.03
N ASP A 38 11.90 18.61 -27.54
CA ASP A 38 12.98 18.74 -26.56
C ASP A 38 12.70 17.93 -25.28
N ALA A 39 11.45 18.00 -24.78
CA ALA A 39 11.02 17.25 -23.61
C ALA A 39 11.05 15.73 -23.83
N LEU A 40 10.64 15.26 -25.02
CA LEU A 40 10.71 13.85 -25.42
C LEU A 40 12.15 13.36 -25.49
N GLN A 41 13.04 14.13 -26.12
CA GLN A 41 14.46 13.81 -26.20
C GLN A 41 15.10 13.73 -24.82
N ALA A 42 14.81 14.70 -23.95
CA ALA A 42 15.28 14.71 -22.58
C ALA A 42 14.77 13.49 -21.80
N MET A 43 13.49 13.14 -21.92
CA MET A 43 12.91 11.97 -21.26
C MET A 43 13.59 10.68 -21.70
N ASN A 44 13.74 10.45 -22.99
CA ASN A 44 14.35 9.23 -23.53
C ASN A 44 15.82 9.09 -23.13
N SER A 45 16.54 10.20 -23.08
CA SER A 45 17.99 10.19 -22.80
C SER A 45 18.31 10.13 -21.31
N LEU A 46 17.51 10.80 -20.47
CA LEU A 46 17.78 10.93 -19.03
C LEU A 46 17.08 9.88 -18.17
N ASN A 47 15.99 9.28 -18.64
CA ASN A 47 15.29 8.27 -17.86
C ASN A 47 16.19 7.04 -17.59
N GLY A 48 16.40 6.71 -16.31
CA GLY A 48 17.26 5.60 -15.89
C GLY A 48 18.75 5.94 -15.77
N GLN A 49 19.16 7.18 -16.10
CA GLN A 49 20.54 7.62 -15.93
C GLN A 49 20.94 7.77 -14.46
N LEU A 50 22.24 7.66 -14.20
CA LEU A 50 22.80 7.83 -12.86
C LEU A 50 23.09 9.31 -12.61
N LEU A 51 22.48 9.88 -11.57
CA LEU A 51 22.76 11.22 -11.06
C LEU A 51 23.34 11.09 -9.64
N GLY A 52 24.65 11.27 -9.51
CA GLY A 52 25.37 10.99 -8.27
C GLY A 52 25.30 9.51 -7.92
N ASN A 53 24.63 9.16 -6.83
CA ASN A 53 24.45 7.79 -6.36
C ASN A 53 23.03 7.22 -6.60
N LYS A 54 22.17 7.94 -7.33
CA LYS A 54 20.77 7.55 -7.57
C LYS A 54 20.48 7.51 -9.06
N ARG A 55 19.70 6.51 -9.50
CA ARG A 55 19.12 6.53 -10.84
C ARG A 55 17.91 7.45 -10.86
N ILE A 56 17.84 8.32 -11.85
CA ILE A 56 16.71 9.24 -12.02
C ILE A 56 15.63 8.61 -12.88
N CYS A 57 14.38 8.97 -12.62
CA CYS A 57 13.24 8.60 -13.44
C CYS A 57 12.65 9.87 -14.04
N VAL A 58 12.41 9.88 -15.35
CA VAL A 58 11.80 11.02 -16.04
C VAL A 58 10.48 10.56 -16.65
N LYS A 59 9.41 11.30 -16.35
CA LYS A 59 8.04 11.02 -16.81
C LYS A 59 7.33 12.34 -17.11
N PHE A 60 6.29 12.28 -17.93
CA PHE A 60 5.38 13.40 -18.08
C PHE A 60 4.69 13.74 -16.75
N ALA A 61 4.58 15.04 -16.48
CA ALA A 61 3.85 15.53 -15.32
C ALA A 61 2.36 15.25 -15.50
N LYS A 62 1.70 14.83 -14.42
CA LYS A 62 0.23 14.73 -14.38
C LYS A 62 -0.33 16.03 -13.83
N ASN A 63 -1.32 16.57 -14.51
CA ASN A 63 -2.05 17.72 -14.00
C ASN A 63 -2.97 17.25 -12.87
N ALA A 64 -2.88 17.91 -11.72
CA ALA A 64 -3.73 17.58 -10.56
C ALA A 64 -5.24 17.75 -10.84
N SER A 65 -5.61 18.39 -11.96
CA SER A 65 -6.98 18.60 -12.40
C SER A 65 -7.58 17.45 -13.22
N GLU A 66 -6.77 16.55 -13.80
CA GLU A 66 -7.28 15.49 -14.71
C GLU A 66 -7.49 14.11 -14.03
N ASP A 67 -7.08 13.95 -12.76
CA ASP A 67 -7.16 12.67 -12.03
C ASP A 67 -8.44 12.52 -11.16
N GLN A 68 -9.44 13.42 -11.29
CA GLN A 68 -10.71 13.33 -10.52
C GLN A 68 -11.73 12.31 -11.08
N GLU A 69 -11.48 11.66 -12.23
CA GLU A 69 -12.50 10.82 -12.89
C GLU A 69 -12.09 9.38 -13.19
N LYS A 70 -11.02 8.86 -12.58
CA LYS A 70 -10.74 7.42 -12.64
C LYS A 70 -11.32 6.75 -11.40
N PRO A 71 -12.45 6.01 -11.48
CA PRO A 71 -12.90 5.19 -10.38
C PRO A 71 -11.77 4.23 -10.04
N LYS A 72 -11.30 4.31 -8.79
CA LYS A 72 -10.29 3.40 -8.25
C LYS A 72 -10.76 1.97 -8.53
N PRO A 73 -9.97 1.11 -9.21
CA PRO A 73 -10.39 -0.25 -9.46
C PRO A 73 -10.65 -0.92 -8.10
N GLU A 74 -11.88 -1.38 -7.92
CA GLU A 74 -12.29 -2.11 -6.73
C GLU A 74 -11.51 -3.42 -6.71
N LEU A 75 -10.45 -3.47 -5.91
CA LEU A 75 -9.71 -4.70 -5.68
C LEU A 75 -10.63 -5.59 -4.83
N GLY A 76 -11.25 -6.59 -5.45
CA GLY A 76 -12.02 -7.62 -4.76
C GLY A 76 -11.10 -8.49 -3.91
N ILE A 77 -10.64 -7.98 -2.76
CA ILE A 77 -9.83 -8.70 -1.80
C ILE A 77 -10.80 -9.32 -0.77
N PRO A 78 -10.96 -10.65 -0.72
CA PRO A 78 -11.90 -11.31 0.20
C PRO A 78 -11.66 -10.97 1.68
N ALA A 79 -10.41 -10.64 2.04
CA ALA A 79 -10.03 -10.26 3.39
C ALA A 79 -10.65 -8.93 3.87
N LEU A 80 -11.05 -8.03 2.97
CA LEU A 80 -11.71 -6.77 3.32
C LEU A 80 -13.24 -6.89 3.36
N THR A 81 -13.81 -7.95 2.77
CA THR A 81 -15.26 -8.25 2.76
C THR A 81 -15.81 -8.71 4.12
N ALA A 82 -14.93 -9.01 5.09
CA ALA A 82 -15.35 -9.33 6.47
C ALA A 82 -15.73 -8.09 7.31
N GLY A 83 -15.54 -6.87 6.78
CA GLY A 83 -16.14 -5.65 7.31
C GLY A 83 -17.38 -5.33 6.49
N LYS A 84 -18.56 -5.37 7.10
CA LYS A 84 -19.83 -4.96 6.48
C LYS A 84 -19.62 -3.69 5.64
N PRO A 85 -19.85 -3.70 4.32
CA PRO A 85 -20.04 -2.45 3.63
C PRO A 85 -21.44 -1.96 4.03
N GLU A 86 -21.55 -0.79 4.65
CA GLU A 86 -22.81 -0.02 4.65
C GLU A 86 -23.09 0.42 3.21
N LEU A 87 -23.43 -0.56 2.36
CA LEU A 87 -24.13 -0.33 1.12
C LEU A 87 -25.53 0.08 1.55
N LYS A 88 -25.95 1.29 1.16
CA LYS A 88 -27.37 1.68 1.17
C LYS A 88 -28.11 0.80 0.16
N LEU A 89 -28.37 -0.45 0.54
CA LEU A 89 -29.17 -1.41 -0.21
C LEU A 89 -30.54 -0.77 -0.43
N SER A 90 -30.99 -0.75 -1.68
CA SER A 90 -32.32 -0.26 -2.03
C SER A 90 -33.36 -0.93 -1.12
N LYS A 91 -34.36 -0.16 -0.65
CA LYS A 91 -35.41 -0.64 0.26
C LYS A 91 -36.00 -1.98 -0.24
N LYS A 92 -36.18 -2.11 -1.55
CA LYS A 92 -36.68 -3.33 -2.20
C LYS A 92 -35.76 -4.54 -2.03
N THR A 93 -34.44 -4.35 -2.13
CA THR A 93 -33.45 -5.41 -1.97
C THR A 93 -33.36 -5.89 -0.53
N ALA A 94 -33.39 -4.95 0.44
CA ALA A 94 -33.40 -5.28 1.86
C ALA A 94 -34.64 -6.11 2.24
N ILE A 95 -35.82 -5.71 1.73
CA ILE A 95 -37.07 -6.44 1.95
C ILE A 95 -36.97 -7.86 1.36
N GLN A 96 -36.53 -8.00 0.10
CA GLN A 96 -36.37 -9.32 -0.54
C GLN A 96 -35.42 -10.24 0.23
N THR A 97 -34.30 -9.71 0.73
CA THR A 97 -33.36 -10.53 1.52
C THR A 97 -33.98 -11.04 2.82
N ILE A 98 -34.84 -10.24 3.46
CA ILE A 98 -35.53 -10.64 4.69
C ILE A 98 -36.59 -11.71 4.37
N GLU A 99 -37.40 -11.50 3.33
CA GLU A 99 -38.44 -12.43 2.89
C GLU A 99 -37.86 -13.79 2.50
N ALA A 100 -36.76 -13.81 1.72
CA ALA A 100 -36.10 -15.04 1.33
C ALA A 100 -35.57 -15.82 2.54
N LYS A 101 -34.98 -15.12 3.52
CA LYS A 101 -34.47 -15.73 4.75
C LYS A 101 -35.59 -16.33 5.60
N LEU A 102 -36.70 -15.62 5.75
CA LEU A 102 -37.88 -16.13 6.47
C LEU A 102 -38.46 -17.37 5.78
N LYS A 103 -38.55 -17.37 4.45
CA LYS A 103 -39.00 -18.52 3.67
C LYS A 103 -38.10 -19.74 3.84
N MET A 104 -36.78 -19.54 3.91
CA MET A 104 -35.85 -20.64 4.17
C MET A 104 -36.03 -21.22 5.58
N LEU A 105 -36.37 -20.38 6.56
CA LEU A 105 -36.63 -20.82 7.93
C LEU A 105 -37.98 -21.52 8.11
N GLU A 106 -39.00 -21.14 7.33
CA GLU A 106 -40.32 -21.77 7.36
C GLU A 106 -40.26 -23.24 6.94
N ASN A 107 -39.31 -23.60 6.07
CA ASN A 107 -39.14 -24.96 5.57
C ASN A 107 -38.28 -25.87 6.49
N MET A 108 -37.75 -25.37 7.60
CA MET A 108 -36.95 -26.16 8.55
C MET A 108 -37.71 -26.38 9.86
N LYS A 109 -37.97 -27.65 10.21
CA LYS A 109 -38.40 -28.02 11.57
C LYS A 109 -37.22 -27.85 12.53
N ALA A 110 -37.51 -27.41 13.76
CA ALA A 110 -36.54 -27.32 14.85
C ALA A 110 -35.95 -28.71 15.15
N GLY A 111 -34.69 -28.92 14.75
CA GLY A 111 -34.00 -30.20 14.93
C GLY A 111 -32.68 -30.33 14.16
N ASP A 112 -32.49 -29.58 13.07
CA ASP A 112 -31.24 -29.59 12.31
C ASP A 112 -30.27 -28.51 12.82
N ASP A 113 -29.71 -28.74 13.99
CA ASP A 113 -28.57 -27.97 14.50
C ASP A 113 -27.37 -28.18 13.57
N PHE A 114 -26.89 -27.12 12.95
CA PHE A 114 -25.65 -27.11 12.16
C PHE A 114 -24.45 -27.45 13.06
N VAL A 115 -24.10 -28.73 13.17
CA VAL A 115 -22.83 -29.17 13.77
C VAL A 115 -21.70 -28.88 12.78
N ILE A 116 -21.12 -27.68 12.87
CA ILE A 116 -19.86 -27.37 12.20
C ILE A 116 -18.72 -27.81 13.13
N ASN A 117 -17.90 -28.74 12.62
CA ASN A 117 -16.61 -29.20 13.13
C ASN A 117 -16.61 -30.38 14.13
N LYS A 118 -16.80 -31.60 13.62
CA LYS A 118 -16.53 -32.86 14.35
C LYS A 118 -15.15 -33.47 14.00
N LEU A 119 -14.12 -32.65 13.76
CA LEU A 119 -12.75 -33.14 13.47
C LEU A 119 -11.64 -32.28 14.11
N ALA A 120 -11.88 -31.71 15.30
CA ALA A 120 -10.86 -30.95 16.03
C ALA A 120 -10.76 -31.31 17.52
N ALA A 121 -11.28 -32.48 17.93
CA ALA A 121 -11.31 -32.86 19.34
C ALA A 121 -10.05 -33.61 19.83
N ASN A 122 -9.20 -34.12 18.93
CA ASN A 122 -8.08 -35.01 19.34
C ASN A 122 -6.70 -34.62 18.77
N GLU A 123 -6.55 -33.48 18.10
CA GLU A 123 -5.23 -33.04 17.64
C GLU A 123 -4.73 -31.83 18.43
N ALA A 124 -3.56 -31.98 19.03
CA ALA A 124 -2.91 -30.91 19.76
C ALA A 124 -2.60 -29.73 18.81
N PRO A 125 -2.81 -28.47 19.24
CA PRO A 125 -2.63 -27.31 18.39
C PRO A 125 -1.20 -27.27 17.81
N VAL A 126 -1.04 -26.85 16.56
CA VAL A 126 0.26 -26.81 15.86
C VAL A 126 1.35 -26.05 16.66
N ILE A 127 0.93 -25.09 17.48
CA ILE A 127 1.78 -24.32 18.40
C ILE A 127 2.53 -25.22 19.39
N THR A 128 1.88 -26.26 19.95
CA THR A 128 2.55 -27.18 20.89
C THR A 128 3.65 -28.00 20.20
N GLN A 129 3.48 -28.35 18.93
CA GLN A 129 4.50 -29.09 18.16
C GLN A 129 5.76 -28.24 17.89
N TYR A 130 5.59 -26.95 17.61
CA TYR A 130 6.71 -26.04 17.36
C TYR A 130 7.54 -25.77 18.61
N GLN A 131 6.90 -25.67 19.78
CA GLN A 131 7.57 -25.37 21.04
C GLN A 131 8.45 -26.54 21.52
N GLN A 132 8.09 -27.78 21.17
CA GLN A 132 8.80 -28.99 21.61
C GLN A 132 10.05 -29.31 20.77
N ARG A 133 10.23 -28.68 19.61
CA ARG A 133 11.43 -28.86 18.76
C ARG A 133 12.61 -27.96 19.13
N GLN A 134 12.49 -27.10 20.13
CA GLN A 134 13.60 -26.24 20.59
C GLN A 134 14.09 -26.67 21.97
N GLN A 135 14.98 -27.68 21.98
CA GLN A 135 15.92 -27.91 23.08
C GLN A 135 17.29 -27.30 22.74
N PRO A 136 18.09 -26.87 23.74
CA PRO A 136 19.03 -25.76 23.61
C PRO A 136 20.47 -26.22 23.37
N ASN A 137 21.10 -25.75 22.28
CA ASN A 137 22.57 -25.75 22.18
C ASN A 137 23.10 -24.35 22.53
N LYS A 138 23.65 -24.26 23.74
CA LYS A 138 24.42 -23.10 24.23
C LYS A 138 25.72 -23.00 23.42
N THR A 139 25.94 -21.87 22.76
CA THR A 139 27.28 -21.25 22.69
C THR A 139 27.14 -19.74 22.82
N ILE A 140 27.89 -19.20 23.78
CA ILE A 140 27.91 -17.82 24.21
C ILE A 140 28.72 -17.01 23.20
N SER A 141 28.10 -16.02 22.56
CA SER A 141 28.81 -14.95 21.86
C SER A 141 28.17 -13.62 22.21
N SER A 142 28.73 -12.97 23.23
CA SER A 142 28.31 -11.66 23.73
C SER A 142 28.76 -10.55 22.78
N PHE A 143 28.01 -10.30 21.70
CA PHE A 143 28.18 -9.07 20.94
C PHE A 143 27.49 -7.90 21.67
N LYS A 144 28.30 -7.16 22.43
CA LYS A 144 27.91 -5.93 23.12
C LYS A 144 27.40 -4.90 22.10
N ARG A 145 26.09 -4.62 22.15
CA ARG A 145 25.46 -3.48 21.48
C ARG A 145 25.95 -2.18 22.14
N ARG A 146 26.89 -1.48 21.50
CA ARG A 146 27.30 -0.12 21.91
C ARG A 146 26.46 0.89 21.13
N HIS A 147 25.45 1.47 21.78
CA HIS A 147 24.79 2.70 21.32
C HIS A 147 25.59 3.91 21.82
N PRO A 148 26.12 4.81 20.95
CA PRO A 148 26.79 6.01 21.40
C PRO A 148 25.95 7.25 21.06
N TYR A 149 25.13 7.71 21.99
CA TYR A 149 24.78 9.14 22.08
C TYR A 149 24.41 9.51 23.52
N HIS A 150 25.41 10.05 24.22
CA HIS A 150 25.23 10.99 25.33
C HIS A 150 26.19 12.14 25.05
N ARG A 151 25.65 13.32 24.73
CA ARG A 151 26.41 14.57 24.80
C ARG A 151 25.52 15.60 25.47
N LYS A 152 25.76 15.82 26.77
CA LYS A 152 25.36 17.03 27.47
C LYS A 152 26.41 18.11 27.20
N ARG A 153 25.95 19.31 26.89
CA ARG A 153 26.52 20.55 27.41
C ARG A 153 25.36 21.40 27.88
#